data_AF-A0A932V1E1-F1
#
_entry.id   AF-A0A932V1E1-F1
#
_cell.length_a   1.000
_cell.length_b   1.000
_cell.length_c   1.000
_cell.angle_alpha   90.00
_cell.angle_beta   90.00
_cell.angle_gamma   90.00
#
_symmetry.space_group_name_H-M   'P 1'
#
loop_
_entity.id
_entity.type
_entity.pdbx_description
1 polymer ?
#
loop_
_entity_poly.entity_id
_entity_poly.type
_entity_poly.pdbx_seq_one_letter_code
_entity_poly.pdbx_strand_id
1 'polypeptide(L)'
;MRRALAAFLRVQAGALEEAIREQGLKLQQAEGLMGEAVRGFGEALQELDVLAKNQYELAMELHRVLEVSLEGQSGTQSVEAFASSIRGTLDLFVQAMMEIGKYSFQLVDEMESIQVRSASMGESLGELAEVATRTHMLALNASIEAAHARKYGAGFSVVAGEVQKLADRSGKISDQISSQMRETGEVLARAQTQAGLIASNDFNEIIHSKQSAETMVTAISESEIRAQALVARMEEVGMAVRAQVGRSIQALQFEDMVRQILRGVTVGSGHLAAFSAKLQALAHEVDLGGRPLAGLMLQAAREFEAFGEPAHNSVQAASMDSGDVELF
;
A
#
# COMPACT_ATOMS: atom_id res chain seq x y z
N MET A 1 -73.65 47.95 -30.96
CA MET A 1 -73.24 46.55 -31.20
C MET A 1 -71.78 46.45 -31.69
N ARG A 2 -71.38 47.08 -32.81
CA ARG A 2 -69.98 47.02 -33.32
C ARG A 2 -68.90 47.44 -32.32
N ARG A 3 -69.07 48.60 -31.65
CA ARG A 3 -68.10 49.09 -30.64
C ARG A 3 -67.96 48.17 -29.43
N ALA A 4 -69.06 47.57 -28.97
CA ALA A 4 -69.03 46.63 -27.84
C ALA A 4 -68.30 45.32 -28.20
N LEU A 5 -68.50 44.81 -29.43
CA LEU A 5 -67.80 43.65 -29.95
C LEU A 5 -66.30 43.93 -30.13
N ALA A 6 -65.94 45.09 -30.69
CA ALA A 6 -64.55 45.51 -30.85
C ALA A 6 -63.82 45.66 -29.50
N ALA A 7 -64.48 46.27 -28.50
CA ALA A 7 -63.92 46.40 -27.15
C ALA A 7 -63.71 45.04 -26.48
N PHE A 8 -64.68 44.11 -26.60
CA PHE A 8 -64.56 42.75 -26.06
C PHE A 8 -63.40 41.99 -26.70
N LEU A 9 -63.28 42.00 -28.03
CA LEU A 9 -62.20 41.33 -28.77
C LEU A 9 -60.84 41.91 -28.40
N ARG A 10 -60.73 43.22 -28.22
CA ARG A 10 -59.48 43.89 -27.84
C ARG A 10 -58.99 43.48 -26.45
N VAL A 11 -59.90 43.42 -25.46
CA VAL A 11 -59.55 43.01 -24.09
C VAL A 11 -59.14 41.54 -24.05
N GLN A 12 -59.89 40.66 -24.73
CA GLN A 12 -59.59 39.22 -24.77
C GLN A 12 -58.28 38.93 -25.51
N ALA A 13 -58.04 39.56 -26.65
CA ALA A 13 -56.80 39.39 -27.41
C ALA A 13 -55.58 39.98 -26.69
N GLY A 14 -55.75 41.09 -25.94
CA GLY A 14 -54.70 41.65 -25.09
C GLY A 14 -54.30 40.73 -23.93
N ALA A 15 -55.29 40.17 -23.24
CA ALA A 15 -55.04 39.19 -22.17
C ALA A 15 -54.39 37.90 -22.70
N LEU A 16 -54.81 37.44 -23.88
CA LEU A 16 -54.23 36.27 -24.54
C LEU A 16 -52.78 36.51 -24.96
N GLU A 17 -52.48 37.68 -25.55
CA GLU A 17 -51.11 38.05 -25.95
C GLU A 17 -50.16 38.11 -24.75
N GLU A 18 -50.59 38.70 -23.64
CA GLU A 18 -49.79 38.76 -22.41
C GLU A 18 -49.54 37.37 -21.81
N ALA A 19 -50.56 36.50 -21.80
CA ALA A 19 -50.42 35.12 -21.33
C ALA A 19 -49.46 34.29 -22.23
N ILE A 20 -49.54 34.46 -23.55
CA ILE A 20 -48.63 33.82 -24.52
C ILE A 20 -47.20 34.31 -24.31
N ARG A 21 -47.01 35.62 -24.11
CA ARG A 21 -45.71 36.25 -23.85
C ARG A 21 -45.09 35.73 -22.55
N GLU A 22 -45.88 35.65 -21.48
CA GLU A 22 -45.42 35.10 -20.20
C GLU A 22 -45.02 33.63 -20.32
N GLN A 23 -45.81 32.81 -21.04
CA GLN A 23 -45.44 31.42 -21.31
C GLN A 23 -44.19 31.30 -22.19
N GLY A 24 -44.04 32.13 -23.22
CA GLY A 24 -42.84 32.15 -24.06
C GLY A 24 -41.57 32.44 -23.27
N LEU A 25 -41.62 33.41 -22.34
CA LEU A 25 -40.49 33.73 -21.46
C LEU A 25 -40.14 32.56 -20.53
N LYS A 26 -41.14 31.88 -19.95
CA LYS A 26 -40.93 30.69 -19.11
C LYS A 26 -40.32 29.52 -19.90
N LEU A 27 -40.74 29.32 -21.15
CA LEU A 27 -40.19 28.29 -22.03
C LEU A 27 -38.73 28.58 -22.41
N GLN A 28 -38.40 29.82 -22.74
CA GLN A 28 -37.01 30.22 -23.00
C GLN A 28 -36.12 30.05 -21.76
N GLN A 29 -36.63 30.38 -20.57
CA GLN A 29 -35.90 30.14 -19.32
C GLN A 29 -35.68 28.64 -19.07
N ALA A 30 -36.69 27.81 -19.31
CA ALA A 30 -36.58 26.35 -19.20
C ALA A 30 -35.56 25.77 -20.19
N GLU A 31 -35.57 26.24 -21.45
CA GLU A 31 -34.60 25.83 -22.48
C GLU A 31 -33.17 26.21 -22.07
N GLY A 32 -32.96 27.41 -21.52
CA GLY A 32 -31.66 27.86 -21.03
C GLY A 32 -31.13 27.01 -19.87
N LEU A 33 -31.97 26.74 -18.86
CA LEU A 33 -31.61 25.91 -17.71
C LEU A 33 -31.31 24.46 -18.11
N MET A 34 -32.09 23.89 -19.04
CA MET A 34 -31.81 22.57 -19.62
C MET A 34 -30.51 22.56 -20.44
N GLY A 35 -30.26 23.66 -21.18
CA GLY A 35 -29.01 23.99 -21.85
C GLY A 35 -27.78 23.80 -20.97
N GLU A 36 -27.77 24.51 -19.85
CA GLU A 36 -26.67 24.51 -18.87
C GLU A 36 -26.54 23.16 -18.16
N ALA A 37 -27.66 22.55 -17.74
CA ALA A 37 -27.65 21.27 -17.04
C ALA A 37 -26.99 20.15 -17.86
N VAL A 38 -27.28 20.07 -19.16
CA VAL A 38 -26.68 19.07 -20.04
C VAL A 38 -25.22 19.33 -20.35
N ARG A 39 -24.80 20.59 -20.48
CA ARG A 39 -23.39 20.89 -20.66
C ARG A 39 -22.59 20.39 -19.44
N GLY A 40 -23.04 20.73 -18.23
CA GLY A 40 -22.44 20.23 -17.00
C GLY A 40 -22.50 18.71 -16.87
N PHE A 41 -23.60 18.08 -17.29
CA PHE A 41 -23.72 16.62 -17.29
C PHE A 41 -22.76 15.95 -18.28
N GLY A 42 -22.58 16.52 -19.48
CA GLY A 42 -21.62 16.02 -20.48
C GLY A 42 -20.17 16.10 -19.99
N GLU A 43 -19.79 17.22 -19.36
CA GLU A 43 -18.47 17.38 -18.72
C GLU A 43 -18.25 16.32 -17.62
N ALA A 44 -19.23 16.12 -16.73
CA ALA A 44 -19.15 15.11 -15.67
C ALA A 44 -19.03 13.67 -16.22
N LEU A 45 -19.69 13.34 -17.33
CA LEU A 45 -19.55 12.03 -17.97
C LEU A 45 -18.17 11.82 -18.58
N GLN A 46 -17.60 12.85 -19.19
CA GLN A 46 -16.25 12.78 -19.73
C GLN A 46 -15.22 12.58 -18.60
N GLU A 47 -15.38 13.26 -17.47
CA GLU A 47 -14.55 13.04 -16.28
C GLU A 47 -14.69 11.61 -15.72
N LEU A 48 -15.92 11.07 -15.68
CA LEU A 48 -16.16 9.69 -15.24
C LEU A 48 -15.51 8.64 -16.17
N ASP A 49 -15.52 8.87 -17.49
CA ASP A 49 -14.84 7.98 -18.44
C ASP A 49 -13.32 7.99 -18.24
N VAL A 50 -12.72 9.16 -18.01
CA VAL A 50 -11.29 9.28 -17.68
C VAL A 50 -10.98 8.56 -16.37
N LEU A 51 -11.80 8.73 -15.33
CA LEU A 51 -11.61 8.06 -14.05
C LEU A 51 -11.73 6.52 -14.20
N ALA A 52 -12.66 6.04 -15.01
CA ALA A 52 -12.84 4.62 -15.28
C ALA A 52 -11.63 4.01 -16.01
N LYS A 53 -11.05 4.74 -16.98
CA LYS A 53 -9.82 4.35 -17.68
C LYS A 53 -8.64 4.28 -16.72
N ASN A 54 -8.43 5.32 -15.91
CA ASN A 54 -7.37 5.35 -14.90
C ASN A 54 -7.51 4.21 -13.88
N GLN A 55 -8.74 3.90 -13.45
CA GLN A 55 -9.00 2.79 -12.55
C GLN A 55 -8.67 1.44 -13.19
N TYR A 56 -8.96 1.26 -14.48
CA TYR A 56 -8.61 0.06 -15.22
C TYR A 56 -7.09 -0.10 -15.38
N GLU A 57 -6.38 0.98 -15.71
CA GLU A 57 -4.92 0.99 -15.77
C GLU A 57 -4.29 0.64 -14.42
N LEU A 58 -4.79 1.23 -13.33
CA LEU A 58 -4.33 0.93 -11.98
C LEU A 58 -4.62 -0.54 -11.60
N ALA A 59 -5.78 -1.08 -11.96
CA ALA A 59 -6.12 -2.48 -11.73
C ALA A 59 -5.16 -3.42 -12.49
N MET A 60 -4.84 -3.09 -13.75
CA MET A 60 -3.86 -3.83 -14.56
C MET A 60 -2.45 -3.71 -14.02
N GLU A 61 -2.02 -2.55 -13.51
CA GLU A 61 -0.71 -2.38 -12.89
C GLU A 61 -0.61 -3.16 -11.58
N LEU A 62 -1.65 -3.13 -10.75
CA LEU A 62 -1.71 -3.90 -9.50
C LEU A 62 -1.76 -5.40 -9.78
N HIS A 63 -2.56 -5.82 -10.77
CA HIS A 63 -2.54 -7.18 -11.30
C HIS A 63 -1.14 -7.53 -11.77
N ARG A 64 -0.47 -6.67 -12.53
CA ARG A 64 0.88 -6.88 -13.03
C ARG A 64 1.94 -6.90 -11.93
N VAL A 65 1.80 -6.19 -10.81
CA VAL A 65 2.74 -6.27 -9.68
C VAL A 65 2.56 -7.59 -8.92
N LEU A 66 1.31 -8.02 -8.74
CA LEU A 66 1.00 -9.38 -8.30
C LEU A 66 1.46 -10.41 -9.33
N GLU A 67 1.44 -10.03 -10.61
CA GLU A 67 1.85 -10.86 -11.74
C GLU A 67 3.39 -10.89 -11.79
N VAL A 68 4.13 -9.90 -12.32
CA VAL A 68 5.60 -9.72 -12.48
C VAL A 68 6.53 -10.21 -11.36
N SER A 69 6.03 -10.59 -10.19
CA SER A 69 6.63 -11.70 -9.44
C SER A 69 6.73 -13.04 -10.25
N LEU A 70 6.19 -13.09 -11.49
CA LEU A 70 5.80 -14.26 -12.29
C LEU A 70 6.67 -14.60 -13.50
N GLU A 71 7.73 -13.87 -13.83
CA GLU A 71 8.70 -14.44 -14.78
C GLU A 71 9.48 -15.62 -14.17
N GLY A 72 9.17 -16.03 -12.92
CA GLY A 72 9.56 -17.30 -12.33
C GLY A 72 8.45 -17.99 -11.53
N GLN A 73 7.51 -18.66 -12.21
CA GLN A 73 6.54 -19.63 -11.69
C GLN A 73 5.37 -19.06 -10.82
N SER A 74 4.16 -19.55 -11.09
CA SER A 74 2.82 -19.25 -10.54
C SER A 74 2.74 -18.35 -9.29
N GLY A 75 1.90 -17.32 -9.29
CA GLY A 75 1.93 -16.20 -8.32
C GLY A 75 1.78 -16.64 -6.85
N THR A 76 0.91 -17.61 -6.59
CA THR A 76 0.74 -18.23 -5.28
C THR A 76 1.94 -19.10 -4.87
N GLN A 77 2.63 -19.70 -5.85
CA GLN A 77 3.85 -20.46 -5.61
C GLN A 77 5.04 -19.56 -5.29
N SER A 78 5.08 -18.27 -5.67
CA SER A 78 6.26 -17.42 -5.41
C SER A 78 6.35 -16.99 -3.94
N VAL A 79 5.25 -16.51 -3.35
CA VAL A 79 5.21 -16.14 -1.93
C VAL A 79 5.30 -17.38 -1.07
N GLU A 80 4.62 -18.48 -1.46
CA GLU A 80 4.69 -19.74 -0.74
C GLU A 80 6.08 -20.40 -0.84
N ALA A 81 6.75 -20.34 -2.00
CA ALA A 81 8.13 -20.81 -2.16
C ALA A 81 9.12 -19.91 -1.42
N PHE A 82 8.94 -18.59 -1.44
CA PHE A 82 9.76 -17.66 -0.68
C PHE A 82 9.59 -17.89 0.83
N ALA A 83 8.35 -18.03 1.30
CA ALA A 83 8.01 -18.39 2.66
C ALA A 83 8.62 -19.74 3.08
N SER A 84 8.51 -20.74 2.22
CA SER A 84 9.10 -22.07 2.42
C SER A 84 10.63 -22.01 2.47
N SER A 85 11.24 -21.22 1.59
CA SER A 85 12.69 -21.00 1.60
C SER A 85 13.16 -20.30 2.86
N ILE A 86 12.46 -19.24 3.31
CA ILE A 86 12.74 -18.57 4.59
C ILE A 86 12.64 -19.56 5.74
N ARG A 87 11.54 -20.34 5.79
CA ARG A 87 11.31 -21.33 6.85
C ARG A 87 12.43 -22.38 6.87
N GLY A 88 12.81 -22.89 5.70
CA GLY A 88 13.91 -23.85 5.56
C GLY A 88 15.27 -23.27 5.98
N THR A 89 15.59 -22.06 5.55
CA THR A 89 16.84 -21.38 5.94
C THR A 89 16.89 -21.10 7.45
N LEU A 90 15.79 -20.68 8.05
CA LEU A 90 15.70 -20.44 9.50
C LEU A 90 15.83 -21.74 10.29
N ASP A 91 15.23 -22.84 9.83
CA ASP A 91 15.39 -24.14 10.46
C ASP A 91 16.84 -24.62 10.41
N LEU A 92 17.53 -24.44 9.27
CA LEU A 92 18.97 -24.71 9.17
C LEU A 92 19.78 -23.84 10.14
N PHE A 93 19.40 -22.56 10.29
CA PHE A 93 20.07 -21.65 11.21
C PHE A 93 19.87 -22.06 12.68
N VAL A 94 18.65 -22.42 13.07
CA VAL A 94 18.33 -22.94 14.41
C VAL A 94 19.10 -24.24 14.68
N GLN A 95 19.20 -25.14 13.70
CA GLN A 95 19.98 -26.38 13.84
C GLN A 95 21.47 -26.09 14.05
N ALA A 96 22.06 -25.20 13.24
CA ALA A 96 23.45 -24.79 13.39
C ALA A 96 23.71 -24.19 14.79
N MET A 97 22.78 -23.39 15.30
CA MET A 97 22.89 -22.83 16.65
C MET A 97 22.76 -23.86 17.76
N MET A 98 21.91 -24.88 17.60
CA MET A 98 21.86 -26.00 18.54
C MET A 98 23.19 -26.75 18.58
N GLU A 99 23.83 -26.95 17.43
CA GLU A 99 25.18 -27.54 17.39
C GLU A 99 26.22 -26.65 18.05
N ILE A 100 26.22 -25.34 17.78
CA ILE A 100 27.12 -24.37 18.43
C ILE A 100 26.92 -24.38 19.95
N GLY A 101 25.67 -24.38 20.42
CA GLY A 101 25.35 -24.47 21.85
C GLY A 101 25.91 -25.75 22.48
N LYS A 102 25.73 -26.90 21.82
CA LYS A 102 26.30 -28.18 22.24
C LYS A 102 27.83 -28.14 22.32
N TYR A 103 28.50 -27.63 21.29
CA TYR A 103 29.96 -27.50 21.29
C TYR A 103 30.46 -26.52 22.35
N SER A 104 29.70 -25.46 22.63
CA SER A 104 30.03 -24.52 23.70
C SER A 104 29.98 -25.19 25.08
N PHE A 105 28.97 -26.01 25.35
CA PHE A 105 28.91 -26.80 26.58
C PHE A 105 30.08 -27.79 26.71
N GLN A 106 30.42 -28.49 25.62
CA GLN A 106 31.58 -29.39 25.61
C GLN A 106 32.89 -28.64 25.87
N LEU A 107 33.05 -27.46 25.28
CA LEU A 107 34.22 -26.61 25.48
C LEU A 107 34.37 -26.17 26.94
N VAL A 108 33.25 -25.82 27.60
CA VAL A 108 33.25 -25.46 29.03
C VAL A 108 33.70 -26.63 29.92
N ASP A 109 33.25 -27.86 29.62
CA ASP A 109 33.65 -29.09 30.34
C ASP A 109 35.13 -29.42 30.13
N GLU A 110 35.63 -29.31 28.89
CA GLU A 110 37.05 -29.48 28.59
C GLU A 110 37.92 -28.44 29.31
N MET A 111 37.47 -27.19 29.37
CA MET A 111 38.14 -26.14 30.13
C MET A 111 38.16 -26.44 31.63
N GLU A 112 37.06 -26.93 32.21
CA GLU A 112 37.03 -27.34 33.62
C GLU A 112 38.05 -28.46 33.90
N SER A 113 38.14 -29.45 33.00
CA SER A 113 39.14 -30.53 33.08
C SER A 113 40.58 -30.01 33.01
N ILE A 114 40.86 -29.03 32.13
CA ILE A 114 42.17 -28.37 32.06
C ILE A 114 42.46 -27.62 33.37
N GLN A 115 41.46 -26.95 33.95
CA GLN A 115 41.63 -26.20 35.20
C GLN A 115 42.03 -27.11 36.36
N VAL A 116 41.36 -28.26 36.48
CA VAL A 116 41.68 -29.29 37.48
C VAL A 116 43.11 -29.83 37.30
N ARG A 117 43.51 -30.12 36.04
CA ARG A 117 44.87 -30.58 35.74
C ARG A 117 45.92 -29.52 36.03
N SER A 118 45.67 -28.26 35.70
CA SER A 118 46.56 -27.14 36.01
C SER A 118 46.72 -26.94 37.51
N ALA A 119 45.65 -27.11 38.30
CA ALA A 119 45.72 -27.04 39.75
C ALA A 119 46.62 -28.16 40.34
N SER A 120 46.43 -29.40 39.89
CA SER A 120 47.28 -30.54 40.30
C SER A 120 48.75 -30.35 39.90
N MET A 121 49.01 -29.78 38.72
CA MET A 121 50.37 -29.46 38.30
C MET A 121 50.99 -28.35 39.16
N GLY A 122 50.21 -27.37 39.60
CA GLY A 122 50.63 -26.36 40.58
C GLY A 122 51.05 -26.97 41.92
N GLU A 123 50.32 -27.97 42.42
CA GLU A 123 50.69 -28.71 43.63
C GLU A 123 52.02 -29.45 43.46
N SER A 124 52.21 -30.16 42.34
CA SER A 124 53.46 -30.87 42.03
C SER A 124 54.67 -29.93 41.91
N LEU A 125 54.47 -28.72 41.35
CA LEU A 125 55.51 -27.70 41.27
C LEU A 125 55.87 -27.14 42.65
N GLY A 126 54.90 -27.02 43.55
CA GLY A 126 55.10 -26.67 44.95
C GLY A 126 55.98 -27.70 45.67
N GLU A 127 55.69 -29.00 45.51
CA GLU A 127 56.53 -30.07 46.04
C GLU A 127 57.95 -30.02 45.46
N LEU A 128 58.08 -29.75 44.15
CA LEU A 128 59.38 -29.69 43.48
C LEU A 128 60.22 -28.48 43.96
N ALA A 129 59.57 -27.35 44.23
CA ALA A 129 60.21 -26.18 44.86
C ALA A 129 60.66 -26.50 46.30
N GLU A 130 59.89 -27.27 47.06
CA GLU A 130 60.29 -27.74 48.39
C GLU A 130 61.50 -28.68 48.32
N VAL A 131 61.51 -29.64 47.39
CA VAL A 131 62.65 -30.52 47.15
C VAL A 131 63.89 -29.72 46.77
N ALA A 132 63.78 -28.77 45.85
CA ALA A 132 64.89 -27.89 45.48
C ALA A 132 65.44 -27.13 46.69
N THR A 133 64.56 -26.60 47.54
CA THR A 133 64.96 -25.90 48.78
C THR A 133 65.69 -26.83 49.75
N ARG A 134 65.20 -28.07 49.95
CA ARG A 134 65.87 -29.06 50.80
C ARG A 134 67.22 -29.49 50.22
N THR A 135 67.32 -29.69 48.90
CA THR A 135 68.57 -30.01 48.21
C THR A 135 69.57 -28.86 48.32
N HIS A 136 69.12 -27.62 48.22
CA HIS A 136 69.96 -26.44 48.44
C HIS A 136 70.55 -26.44 49.86
N MET A 137 69.73 -26.70 50.87
CA MET A 137 70.18 -26.77 52.27
C MET A 137 71.15 -27.94 52.52
N LEU A 138 70.89 -29.11 51.92
CA LEU A 138 71.80 -30.26 51.99
C LEU A 138 73.15 -29.95 51.33
N ALA A 139 73.14 -29.32 50.16
CA ALA A 139 74.34 -28.91 49.45
C ALA A 139 75.13 -27.87 50.24
N LEU A 140 74.45 -26.91 50.87
CA LEU A 140 75.08 -25.93 51.76
C LEU A 140 75.78 -26.62 52.93
N ASN A 141 75.11 -27.55 53.62
CA ASN A 141 75.70 -28.32 54.71
C ASN A 141 76.91 -29.15 54.25
N ALA A 142 76.84 -29.78 53.07
CA ALA A 142 77.96 -30.51 52.49
C ALA A 142 79.13 -29.60 52.13
N SER A 143 78.86 -28.39 51.65
CA SER A 143 79.88 -27.39 51.32
C SER A 143 80.61 -26.89 52.58
N ILE A 144 79.87 -26.67 53.68
CA ILE A 144 80.42 -26.34 55.00
C ILE A 144 81.33 -27.47 55.50
N GLU A 145 80.87 -28.72 55.44
CA GLU A 145 81.64 -29.87 55.94
C GLU A 145 82.88 -30.14 55.06
N ALA A 146 82.77 -29.95 53.75
CA ALA A 146 83.90 -30.01 52.83
C ALA A 146 84.96 -28.94 53.12
N ALA A 147 84.55 -27.72 53.50
CA ALA A 147 85.47 -26.68 53.96
C ALA A 147 86.17 -27.09 55.28
N HIS A 148 85.45 -27.79 56.16
CA HIS A 148 85.98 -28.27 57.45
C HIS A 148 87.09 -29.32 57.27
N ALA A 149 86.97 -30.20 56.26
CA ALA A 149 87.96 -31.21 55.91
C ALA A 149 89.25 -30.65 55.23
N ARG A 150 89.34 -29.32 55.03
CA ARG A 150 90.49 -28.61 54.44
C ARG A 150 90.95 -29.24 53.12
N LYS A 151 92.21 -29.73 53.05
CA LYS A 151 92.81 -30.30 51.82
C LYS A 151 92.11 -31.58 51.34
N TYR A 152 91.49 -32.34 52.24
CA TYR A 152 90.79 -33.59 51.89
C TYR A 152 89.36 -33.35 51.37
N GLY A 153 88.77 -32.18 51.63
CA GLY A 153 87.41 -31.82 51.21
C GLY A 153 87.32 -31.04 49.90
N ALA A 154 88.44 -30.68 49.27
CA ALA A 154 88.46 -29.80 48.09
C ALA A 154 87.58 -30.31 46.94
N GLY A 155 87.61 -31.61 46.63
CA GLY A 155 86.74 -32.20 45.61
C GLY A 155 85.26 -32.19 45.99
N PHE A 156 84.95 -32.46 47.26
CA PHE A 156 83.57 -32.42 47.78
C PHE A 156 82.97 -31.00 47.76
N SER A 157 83.78 -29.98 48.01
CA SER A 157 83.34 -28.58 47.97
C SER A 157 82.90 -28.15 46.56
N VAL A 158 83.62 -28.59 45.51
CA VAL A 158 83.23 -28.33 44.12
C VAL A 158 81.90 -29.00 43.80
N VAL A 159 81.72 -30.27 44.19
CA VAL A 159 80.46 -31.00 43.97
C VAL A 159 79.31 -30.33 44.72
N ALA A 160 79.49 -29.97 45.99
CA ALA A 160 78.47 -29.31 46.80
C ALA A 160 78.04 -27.96 46.19
N GLY A 161 78.99 -27.15 45.71
CA GLY A 161 78.69 -25.90 45.01
C GLY A 161 77.90 -26.10 43.72
N GLU A 162 78.18 -27.18 42.97
CA GLU A 162 77.42 -27.49 41.76
C GLU A 162 76.00 -27.98 42.07
N VAL A 163 75.83 -28.81 43.11
CA VAL A 163 74.50 -29.23 43.59
C VAL A 163 73.67 -28.02 44.06
N GLN A 164 74.29 -27.07 44.76
CA GLN A 164 73.62 -25.85 45.21
C GLN A 164 73.10 -25.01 44.03
N LYS A 165 73.94 -24.79 43.00
CA LYS A 165 73.51 -24.11 41.77
C LYS A 165 72.40 -24.86 41.04
N LEU A 166 72.45 -26.19 41.01
CA LEU A 166 71.43 -27.02 40.39
C LEU A 166 70.08 -26.88 41.11
N ALA A 167 70.10 -26.87 42.45
CA ALA A 167 68.93 -26.65 43.28
C ALA A 167 68.32 -25.25 43.07
N ASP A 168 69.14 -24.19 43.05
CA ASP A 168 68.67 -22.83 42.76
C ASP A 168 68.04 -22.70 41.37
N ARG A 169 68.66 -23.35 40.38
CA ARG A 169 68.15 -23.36 39.02
C ARG A 169 66.83 -24.14 38.94
N SER A 170 66.70 -25.24 39.68
CA SER A 170 65.47 -26.02 39.77
C SER A 170 64.34 -25.19 40.38
N GLY A 171 64.59 -24.50 41.50
CA GLY A 171 63.59 -23.63 42.14
C GLY A 171 63.10 -22.52 41.21
N LYS A 172 64.02 -21.83 40.52
CA LYS A 172 63.65 -20.79 39.54
C LYS A 172 62.80 -21.31 38.39
N ILE A 173 63.08 -22.52 37.90
CA ILE A 173 62.28 -23.15 36.85
C ILE A 173 60.88 -23.48 37.39
N SER A 174 60.76 -24.03 38.61
CA SER A 174 59.46 -24.30 39.24
C SER A 174 58.61 -23.03 39.41
N ASP A 175 59.22 -21.92 39.83
CA ASP A 175 58.53 -20.63 39.97
C ASP A 175 58.05 -20.09 38.62
N GLN A 176 58.89 -20.19 37.58
CA GLN A 176 58.51 -19.78 36.22
C GLN A 176 57.34 -20.59 35.68
N ILE A 177 57.35 -21.92 35.85
CA ILE A 177 56.24 -22.78 35.41
C ILE A 177 54.99 -22.46 36.22
N SER A 178 55.10 -22.22 37.53
CA SER A 178 53.97 -21.84 38.39
C SER A 178 53.32 -20.53 37.94
N SER A 179 54.12 -19.53 37.56
CA SER A 179 53.61 -18.28 36.99
C SER A 179 52.84 -18.50 35.69
N GLN A 180 53.38 -19.34 34.79
CA GLN A 180 52.70 -19.68 33.53
C GLN A 180 51.40 -20.45 33.77
N MET A 181 51.34 -21.35 34.76
CA MET A 181 50.11 -22.05 35.12
C MET A 181 49.02 -21.11 35.63
N ARG A 182 49.40 -20.08 36.40
CA ARG A 182 48.45 -19.07 36.86
C ARG A 182 47.88 -18.26 35.69
N GLU A 183 48.73 -17.83 34.77
CA GLU A 183 48.30 -17.11 33.56
C GLU A 183 47.36 -17.96 32.70
N THR A 184 47.68 -19.25 32.50
CA THR A 184 46.79 -20.20 31.82
C THR A 184 45.43 -20.29 32.51
N GLY A 185 45.39 -20.37 33.84
CA GLY A 185 44.13 -20.40 34.60
C GLY A 185 43.25 -19.16 34.39
N GLU A 186 43.86 -17.97 34.33
CA GLU A 186 43.13 -16.73 34.03
C GLU A 186 42.57 -16.70 32.61
N VAL A 187 43.33 -17.16 31.61
CA VAL A 187 42.87 -17.29 30.22
C VAL A 187 41.69 -18.25 30.13
N LEU A 188 41.77 -19.38 30.84
CA LEU A 188 40.74 -20.41 30.85
C LEU A 188 39.42 -19.90 31.46
N ALA A 189 39.50 -19.17 32.58
CA ALA A 189 38.32 -18.59 33.22
C ALA A 189 37.61 -17.55 32.33
N ARG A 190 38.38 -16.73 31.59
CA ARG A 190 37.81 -15.80 30.60
C ARG A 190 37.12 -16.55 29.47
N ALA A 191 37.76 -17.60 28.96
CA ALA A 191 37.22 -18.40 27.87
C ALA A 191 35.93 -19.14 28.25
N GLN A 192 35.84 -19.70 29.47
CA GLN A 192 34.60 -20.30 30.01
C GLN A 192 33.46 -19.28 30.06
N THR A 193 33.74 -18.05 30.53
CA THR A 193 32.72 -16.99 30.60
C THR A 193 32.18 -16.64 29.22
N GLN A 194 33.08 -16.51 28.22
CA GLN A 194 32.67 -16.20 26.84
C GLN A 194 31.86 -17.34 26.22
N ALA A 195 32.28 -18.60 26.41
CA ALA A 195 31.54 -19.76 25.93
C ALA A 195 30.11 -19.83 26.52
N GLY A 196 29.96 -19.55 27.82
CA GLY A 196 28.65 -19.50 28.48
C GLY A 196 27.71 -18.43 27.92
N LEU A 197 28.24 -17.27 27.54
CA LEU A 197 27.46 -16.18 26.93
C LEU A 197 26.96 -16.56 25.53
N ILE A 198 27.81 -17.15 24.69
CA ILE A 198 27.46 -17.62 23.33
C ILE A 198 26.31 -18.64 23.40
N ALA A 199 26.35 -19.55 24.37
CA ALA A 199 25.33 -20.59 24.50
C ALA A 199 23.93 -20.04 24.85
N SER A 200 23.85 -18.90 25.56
CA SER A 200 22.58 -18.42 26.12
C SER A 200 21.95 -17.26 25.34
N ASN A 201 22.74 -16.27 24.92
CA ASN A 201 22.18 -15.04 24.34
C ASN A 201 21.82 -15.22 22.85
N ASP A 202 22.74 -15.77 22.06
CA ASP A 202 22.58 -15.95 20.62
C ASP A 202 21.41 -16.90 20.29
N PHE A 203 21.14 -17.86 21.17
CA PHE A 203 20.05 -18.82 21.00
C PHE A 203 18.68 -18.14 21.11
N ASN A 204 18.47 -17.27 22.10
CA ASN A 204 17.21 -16.56 22.28
C ASN A 204 16.94 -15.57 21.13
N GLU A 205 17.97 -14.83 20.68
CA GLU A 205 17.83 -13.89 19.56
C GLU A 205 17.40 -14.60 18.27
N ILE A 206 17.89 -15.82 18.03
CA ILE A 206 17.58 -16.56 16.81
C ILE A 206 16.17 -17.16 16.85
N ILE A 207 15.70 -17.62 18.01
CA ILE A 207 14.29 -18.02 18.17
C ILE A 207 13.36 -16.84 17.94
N HIS A 208 13.67 -15.66 18.48
CA HIS A 208 12.90 -14.44 18.22
C HIS A 208 12.93 -14.02 16.75
N SER A 209 14.08 -14.14 16.10
CA SER A 209 14.23 -13.85 14.66
C SER A 209 13.38 -14.80 13.82
N LYS A 210 13.35 -16.09 14.18
CA LYS A 210 12.48 -17.09 13.53
C LYS A 210 11.01 -16.74 13.68
N GLN A 211 10.53 -16.46 14.88
CA GLN A 211 9.13 -16.07 15.12
C GLN A 211 8.74 -14.80 14.35
N SER A 212 9.63 -13.81 14.31
CA SER A 212 9.39 -12.57 13.59
C SER A 212 9.25 -12.82 12.09
N ALA A 213 10.11 -13.66 11.52
CA ALA A 213 10.03 -14.04 10.11
C ALA A 213 8.78 -14.86 9.78
N GLU A 214 8.35 -15.79 10.65
CA GLU A 214 7.09 -16.53 10.48
C GLU A 214 5.87 -15.59 10.47
N THR A 215 5.89 -14.57 11.34
CA THR A 215 4.85 -13.54 11.40
C THR A 215 4.84 -12.69 10.12
N MET A 216 6.02 -12.28 9.62
CA MET A 216 6.15 -11.53 8.37
C MET A 216 5.64 -12.33 7.17
N VAL A 217 6.00 -13.62 7.07
CA VAL A 217 5.50 -14.52 6.02
C VAL A 217 3.98 -14.57 6.00
N THR A 218 3.36 -14.71 7.18
CA THR A 218 1.91 -14.78 7.31
C THR A 218 1.25 -13.47 6.87
N ALA A 219 1.82 -12.33 7.27
CA ALA A 219 1.35 -11.01 6.87
C ALA A 219 1.45 -10.77 5.36
N ILE A 220 2.51 -11.26 4.71
CA ILE A 220 2.67 -11.16 3.25
C ILE A 220 1.61 -11.99 2.53
N SER A 221 1.37 -13.24 2.96
CA SER A 221 0.32 -14.09 2.37
C SER A 221 -1.07 -13.47 2.51
N GLU A 222 -1.40 -12.89 3.68
CA GLU A 222 -2.66 -12.16 3.83
C GLU A 222 -2.75 -10.91 2.96
N SER A 223 -1.64 -10.20 2.75
CA SER A 223 -1.58 -9.01 1.90
C SER A 223 -1.82 -9.37 0.43
N GLU A 224 -1.32 -10.52 -0.03
CA GLU A 224 -1.54 -11.01 -1.38
C GLU A 224 -3.02 -11.32 -1.64
N ILE A 225 -3.66 -12.05 -0.71
CA ILE A 225 -5.11 -12.35 -0.79
C ILE A 225 -5.92 -11.04 -0.83
N ARG A 226 -5.58 -10.07 0.01
CA ARG A 226 -6.25 -8.75 0.02
C ARG A 226 -6.05 -8.00 -1.29
N ALA A 227 -4.86 -8.04 -1.88
CA ALA A 227 -4.58 -7.38 -3.14
C ALA A 227 -5.36 -8.02 -4.30
N GLN A 228 -5.46 -9.35 -4.36
CA GLN A 228 -6.29 -10.05 -5.35
C GLN A 228 -7.78 -9.68 -5.22
N ALA A 229 -8.30 -9.64 -3.99
CA ALA A 229 -9.68 -9.20 -3.74
C ALA A 229 -9.91 -7.74 -4.17
N LEU A 230 -8.91 -6.87 -4.00
CA LEU A 230 -8.98 -5.47 -4.42
C LEU A 230 -9.06 -5.36 -5.96
N VAL A 231 -8.25 -6.12 -6.69
CA VAL A 231 -8.29 -6.14 -8.17
C VAL A 231 -9.68 -6.56 -8.66
N ALA A 232 -10.24 -7.66 -8.13
CA ALA A 232 -11.58 -8.11 -8.50
C ALA A 232 -12.65 -7.04 -8.23
N ARG A 233 -12.55 -6.32 -7.10
CA ARG A 233 -13.46 -5.22 -6.77
C ARG A 233 -13.28 -4.01 -7.71
N MET A 234 -12.05 -3.73 -8.16
CA MET A 234 -11.79 -2.67 -9.12
C MET A 234 -12.42 -2.97 -10.48
N GLU A 235 -12.40 -4.23 -10.93
CA GLU A 235 -13.08 -4.67 -12.14
C GLU A 235 -14.61 -4.51 -12.03
N GLU A 236 -15.20 -4.94 -10.90
CA GLU A 236 -16.63 -4.78 -10.63
C GLU A 236 -17.07 -3.32 -10.71
N VAL A 237 -16.34 -2.43 -10.03
CA VAL A 237 -16.62 -0.99 -10.06
C VAL A 237 -16.42 -0.43 -11.47
N GLY A 238 -15.38 -0.85 -12.20
CA GLY A 238 -15.15 -0.44 -13.58
C GLY A 238 -16.33 -0.80 -14.51
N MET A 239 -16.87 -2.01 -14.38
CA MET A 239 -18.08 -2.42 -15.12
C MET A 239 -19.31 -1.58 -14.74
N ALA A 240 -19.50 -1.34 -13.44
CA ALA A 240 -20.62 -0.53 -12.95
C ALA A 240 -20.57 0.91 -13.48
N VAL A 241 -19.37 1.52 -13.52
CA VAL A 241 -19.17 2.87 -14.08
C VAL A 241 -19.47 2.89 -15.58
N ARG A 242 -18.95 1.93 -16.37
CA ARG A 242 -19.25 1.83 -17.81
C ARG A 242 -20.74 1.71 -18.09
N ALA A 243 -21.45 0.86 -17.33
CA ALA A 243 -22.89 0.71 -17.45
C ALA A 243 -23.63 2.01 -17.09
N GLN A 244 -23.16 2.75 -16.08
CA GLN A 244 -23.75 4.03 -15.69
C GLN A 244 -23.54 5.13 -16.74
N VAL A 245 -22.34 5.19 -17.35
CA VAL A 245 -22.07 6.10 -18.47
C VAL A 245 -23.00 5.78 -19.65
N GLY A 246 -23.17 4.50 -20.00
CA GLY A 246 -24.12 4.09 -21.05
C GLY A 246 -25.56 4.56 -20.81
N ARG A 247 -26.09 4.35 -19.59
CA ARG A 247 -27.43 4.86 -19.19
C ARG A 247 -27.51 6.38 -19.25
N SER A 248 -26.42 7.07 -18.93
CA SER A 248 -26.38 8.53 -18.93
C SER A 248 -26.35 9.12 -20.35
N ILE A 249 -25.68 8.45 -21.29
CA ILE A 249 -25.74 8.80 -22.72
C ILE A 249 -27.17 8.67 -23.25
N GLN A 250 -27.90 7.61 -22.87
CA GLN A 250 -29.33 7.48 -23.21
C GLN A 250 -30.15 8.64 -22.62
N ALA A 251 -29.87 9.08 -21.39
CA ALA A 251 -30.54 10.23 -20.79
C ALA A 251 -30.28 11.55 -21.54
N LEU A 252 -29.08 11.74 -22.11
CA LEU A 252 -28.78 12.90 -22.97
C LEU A 252 -29.63 12.91 -24.24
N GLN A 253 -29.91 11.74 -24.83
CA GLN A 253 -30.80 11.65 -26.00
C GLN A 253 -32.25 12.04 -25.65
N PHE A 254 -32.74 11.68 -24.46
CA PHE A 254 -34.03 12.17 -23.96
C PHE A 254 -34.06 13.69 -23.85
N GLU A 255 -32.97 14.27 -23.37
CA GLU A 255 -32.90 15.71 -23.20
C GLU A 255 -32.94 16.47 -24.53
N ASP A 256 -32.22 16.01 -25.54
CA ASP A 256 -32.26 16.61 -26.89
C ASP A 256 -33.68 16.56 -27.48
N MET A 257 -34.41 15.48 -27.24
CA MET A 257 -35.82 15.36 -27.64
C MET A 257 -36.72 16.36 -26.89
N VAL A 258 -36.52 16.54 -25.58
CA VAL A 258 -37.28 17.54 -24.80
C VAL A 258 -36.96 18.96 -25.27
N ARG A 259 -35.70 19.29 -25.55
CA ARG A 259 -35.33 20.59 -26.16
C ARG A 259 -36.01 20.83 -27.50
N GLN A 260 -36.14 19.79 -28.33
CA GLN A 260 -36.84 19.91 -29.61
C GLN A 260 -38.33 20.22 -29.40
N ILE A 261 -38.98 19.55 -28.43
CA ILE A 261 -40.38 19.84 -28.07
C ILE A 261 -40.51 21.27 -27.55
N LEU A 262 -39.64 21.71 -26.63
CA LEU A 262 -39.66 23.07 -26.09
C LEU A 262 -39.48 24.13 -27.18
N ARG A 263 -38.57 23.91 -28.14
CA ARG A 263 -38.41 24.79 -29.31
C ARG A 263 -39.67 24.82 -30.16
N GLY A 264 -40.29 23.66 -30.40
CA GLY A 264 -41.57 23.58 -31.11
C GLY A 264 -42.69 24.37 -30.43
N VAL A 265 -42.84 24.23 -29.10
CA VAL A 265 -43.83 24.99 -28.31
C VAL A 265 -43.51 26.48 -28.32
N THR A 266 -42.23 26.87 -28.25
CA THR A 266 -41.80 28.28 -28.31
C THR A 266 -42.14 28.91 -29.67
N VAL A 267 -41.88 28.20 -30.77
CA VAL A 267 -42.26 28.65 -32.12
C VAL A 267 -43.78 28.75 -32.26
N GLY A 268 -44.53 27.75 -31.77
CA GLY A 268 -46.00 27.76 -31.77
C GLY A 268 -46.59 28.91 -30.94
N SER A 269 -46.00 29.19 -29.78
CA SER A 269 -46.34 30.35 -28.95
C SER A 269 -46.09 31.66 -29.68
N GLY A 270 -44.99 31.79 -30.41
CA GLY A 270 -44.71 32.94 -31.29
C GLY A 270 -45.76 33.11 -32.40
N HIS A 271 -46.21 32.01 -33.02
CA HIS A 271 -47.29 32.04 -34.01
C HIS A 271 -48.63 32.47 -33.38
N LEU A 272 -48.97 31.98 -32.18
CA LEU A 272 -50.15 32.40 -31.43
C LEU A 272 -50.12 33.89 -31.08
N ALA A 273 -48.95 34.41 -30.66
CA ALA A 273 -48.78 35.83 -30.37
C ALA A 273 -49.02 36.67 -31.63
N ALA A 274 -48.42 36.28 -32.77
CA ALA A 274 -48.60 36.96 -34.05
C ALA A 274 -50.06 36.93 -34.52
N PHE A 275 -50.76 35.81 -34.32
CA PHE A 275 -52.18 35.69 -34.62
C PHE A 275 -53.04 36.58 -33.71
N SER A 276 -52.75 36.62 -32.41
CA SER A 276 -53.45 37.50 -31.45
C SER A 276 -53.28 38.98 -31.83
N ALA A 277 -52.07 39.40 -32.21
CA ALA A 277 -51.79 40.77 -32.67
C ALA A 277 -52.58 41.13 -33.94
N LYS A 278 -52.71 40.21 -34.90
CA LYS A 278 -53.56 40.40 -36.09
C LYS A 278 -55.04 40.53 -35.73
N LEU A 279 -55.55 39.74 -34.79
CA LEU A 279 -56.94 39.87 -34.30
C LEU A 279 -57.18 41.21 -33.61
N GLN A 280 -56.23 41.73 -32.83
CA GLN A 280 -56.32 43.06 -32.24
C GLN A 280 -56.36 44.17 -33.30
N ALA A 281 -55.50 44.08 -34.32
CA ALA A 281 -55.49 45.03 -35.43
C ALA A 281 -56.85 45.05 -36.16
N LEU A 282 -57.42 43.87 -36.40
CA LEU A 282 -58.74 43.73 -37.01
C LEU A 282 -59.86 44.26 -36.09
N ALA A 283 -59.79 44.02 -34.78
CA ALA A 283 -60.72 44.58 -33.81
C ALA A 283 -60.67 46.12 -33.78
N HIS A 284 -59.49 46.71 -33.98
CA HIS A 284 -59.32 48.16 -34.13
C HIS A 284 -59.97 48.70 -35.42
N GLU A 285 -59.85 47.98 -36.55
CA GLU A 285 -60.54 48.32 -37.80
C GLU A 285 -62.07 48.25 -37.68
N VAL A 286 -62.61 47.28 -36.92
CA VAL A 286 -64.06 47.17 -36.63
C VAL A 286 -64.57 48.38 -35.84
N ASP A 287 -63.75 48.95 -34.95
CA ASP A 287 -64.09 50.13 -34.13
C ASP A 287 -64.12 51.43 -34.95
N LEU A 288 -63.17 51.58 -35.88
CA LEU A 288 -63.05 52.74 -36.79
C LEU A 288 -64.16 52.82 -37.86
N GLY A 289 -64.84 51.71 -38.15
CA GLY A 289 -66.04 51.67 -39.00
C GLY A 289 -65.82 51.86 -40.51
N GLY A 290 -64.57 51.86 -40.98
CA GLY A 290 -64.20 52.18 -42.38
C GLY A 290 -64.42 51.08 -43.42
N ARG A 291 -64.68 49.82 -43.02
CA ARG A 291 -64.92 48.67 -43.91
C ARG A 291 -66.21 47.92 -43.56
N PRO A 292 -66.87 47.23 -44.51
CA PRO A 292 -68.02 46.38 -44.22
C PRO A 292 -67.63 45.27 -43.24
N LEU A 293 -68.41 45.10 -42.17
CA LEU A 293 -68.18 44.09 -41.13
C LEU A 293 -68.02 42.66 -41.72
N ALA A 294 -68.78 42.36 -42.77
CA ALA A 294 -68.69 41.08 -43.48
C ALA A 294 -67.31 40.84 -44.12
N GLY A 295 -66.67 41.88 -44.66
CA GLY A 295 -65.32 41.77 -45.24
C GLY A 295 -64.24 41.55 -44.19
N LEU A 296 -64.37 42.22 -43.04
CA LEU A 296 -63.48 42.01 -41.89
C LEU A 296 -63.63 40.61 -41.31
N MET A 297 -64.87 40.11 -41.16
CA MET A 297 -65.13 38.73 -40.70
C MET A 297 -64.58 37.68 -41.68
N LEU A 298 -64.67 37.92 -42.99
CA LEU A 298 -64.08 37.03 -44.00
C LEU A 298 -62.55 37.01 -43.92
N GLN A 299 -61.92 38.16 -43.67
CA GLN A 299 -60.48 38.25 -43.48
C GLN A 299 -60.04 37.54 -42.19
N ALA A 300 -60.78 37.69 -41.08
CA ALA A 300 -60.53 36.96 -39.83
C ALA A 300 -60.63 35.44 -40.05
N ALA A 301 -61.64 34.98 -40.78
CA ALA A 301 -61.84 33.57 -41.08
C ALA A 301 -60.67 33.00 -41.90
N ARG A 302 -60.18 33.74 -42.90
CA ARG A 302 -59.00 33.33 -43.69
C ARG A 302 -57.73 33.26 -42.85
N GLU A 303 -57.51 34.23 -41.96
CA GLU A 303 -56.35 34.23 -41.05
C GLU A 303 -56.44 33.08 -40.03
N PHE A 304 -57.65 32.70 -39.60
CA PHE A 304 -57.87 31.56 -38.71
C PHE A 304 -57.68 30.22 -39.43
N GLU A 305 -58.17 30.08 -40.66
CA GLU A 305 -57.93 28.91 -41.51
C GLU A 305 -56.43 28.73 -41.79
N ALA A 306 -55.72 29.82 -42.11
CA ALA A 306 -54.28 29.80 -42.33
C ALA A 306 -53.46 29.47 -41.06
N PHE A 307 -54.01 29.75 -39.87
CA PHE A 307 -53.39 29.38 -38.58
C PHE A 307 -53.64 27.91 -38.20
N GLY A 308 -54.78 27.34 -38.61
CA GLY A 308 -55.18 25.97 -38.31
C GLY A 308 -54.49 24.89 -39.16
N GLU A 309 -53.77 25.25 -40.21
CA GLU A 309 -52.94 24.29 -40.95
C GLU A 309 -51.74 23.87 -40.08
N PRO A 310 -51.65 22.58 -39.70
CA PRO A 310 -50.56 22.13 -38.86
C PRO A 310 -49.26 22.30 -39.63
N ALA A 311 -48.35 23.12 -39.11
CA ALA A 311 -46.96 23.09 -39.52
C ALA A 311 -46.46 21.65 -39.27
N HIS A 312 -46.31 20.87 -40.34
CA HIS A 312 -45.69 19.55 -40.30
C HIS A 312 -44.30 19.69 -39.69
N ASN A 313 -44.18 19.42 -38.39
CA ASN A 313 -42.98 19.00 -37.68
C ASN A 313 -43.29 18.81 -36.19
N SER A 314 -44.10 17.80 -35.87
CA SER A 314 -44.08 17.20 -34.54
C SER A 314 -43.63 15.76 -34.70
N VAL A 315 -42.38 15.51 -34.36
CA VAL A 315 -41.78 14.17 -34.31
C VAL A 315 -42.68 13.27 -33.46
N GLN A 316 -43.40 12.35 -34.10
CA GLN A 316 -44.02 11.21 -33.43
C GLN A 316 -42.94 10.15 -33.21
N ALA A 317 -42.07 10.36 -32.22
CA ALA A 317 -41.18 9.31 -31.73
C ALA A 317 -41.80 8.72 -30.48
N ALA A 318 -42.65 7.71 -30.67
CA ALA A 318 -43.26 6.92 -29.62
C ALA A 318 -42.58 5.55 -29.52
N SER A 319 -41.27 5.50 -29.25
CA SER A 319 -40.65 4.35 -28.56
C SER A 319 -39.16 4.58 -28.29
N MET A 320 -38.75 4.08 -27.12
CA MET A 320 -37.42 4.08 -26.50
C MET A 320 -36.42 3.08 -27.12
N ASP A 321 -36.87 2.20 -28.02
CA ASP A 321 -36.22 0.89 -28.27
C ASP A 321 -35.58 0.73 -29.67
N SER A 322 -35.63 1.74 -30.53
CA SER A 322 -35.22 1.59 -31.95
C SER A 322 -33.82 2.11 -32.27
N GLY A 323 -32.93 2.20 -31.28
CA GLY A 323 -31.59 2.71 -31.45
C GLY A 323 -30.55 1.79 -30.82
N ASP A 324 -30.33 0.63 -31.44
CA ASP A 324 -29.12 -0.15 -31.17
C ASP A 324 -27.91 0.73 -31.47
N VAL A 325 -27.13 1.02 -30.43
CA VAL A 325 -25.82 1.63 -30.56
C VAL A 325 -24.85 0.50 -30.88
N GLU A 326 -24.43 0.38 -32.15
CA GLU A 326 -23.19 -0.31 -32.48
C GLU A 326 -22.04 0.40 -31.75
N LEU A 327 -21.59 -0.21 -30.66
CA LEU A 327 -20.35 0.13 -29.98
C LEU A 327 -19.16 -0.31 -30.86
N PHE A 328 -18.42 0.66 -31.40
CA PHE A 328 -17.02 0.47 -31.79
C PHE A 328 -16.11 0.83 -30.62
#